data_AF-A0A8S3W5E0-F1
#
_entry.id   AF-A0A8S3W5E0-F1
#
_cell.length_a   1.000
_cell.length_b   1.000
_cell.length_c   1.000
_cell.angle_alpha   90.00
_cell.angle_beta   90.00
_cell.angle_gamma   90.00
#
_symmetry.space_group_name_H-M   'P 1'
#
loop_
_entity.id
_entity.type
_entity.pdbx_description
1 polymer ?
#
loop_
_entity_poly.entity_id
_entity_poly.type
_entity_poly.pdbx_seq_one_letter_code
_entity_poly.pdbx_strand_id
1 'polypeptide(L)'
;MDRCVNCGVATGRCNTIGKRVLLDQATLSVIREWCAPEPVNNNDYACQACWDLAQGVVLGSRSIDEPRAVGHSTVCLRCGRSLSSQRVTHQLQTNSPRKLRIINVIREWIMPQTVAETSRICHSCWVLADRVAVHMISGPSTSRQNTMPQIQPQLLDTRLYHWKNNCNLHLRLKLC
;
A
#
# COMPACT_ATOMS: atom_id res chain seq x y z
N MET A 1 8.76 2.61 1.46
CA MET A 1 8.33 1.21 1.23
C MET A 1 8.30 1.04 -0.26
N ASP A 2 9.06 0.07 -0.77
CA ASP A 2 9.05 -0.25 -2.20
C ASP A 2 7.65 -0.73 -2.59
N ARG A 3 6.91 0.13 -3.29
CA ARG A 3 5.59 -0.15 -3.84
C ARG A 3 5.65 -0.03 -5.35
N CYS A 4 4.84 -0.82 -6.05
CA CYS A 4 4.62 -0.63 -7.46
C CYS A 4 3.93 0.73 -7.68
N VAL A 5 4.52 1.60 -8.51
CA VAL A 5 3.93 2.91 -8.81
C VAL A 5 2.60 2.79 -9.54
N ASN A 6 2.42 1.77 -10.40
CA ASN A 6 1.17 1.54 -11.13
C ASN A 6 0.07 0.94 -10.25
N CYS A 7 0.33 -0.10 -9.45
CA CYS A 7 -0.75 -0.81 -8.75
C CYS A 7 -0.73 -0.67 -7.23
N GLY A 8 0.21 0.08 -6.65
CA GLY A 8 0.34 0.31 -5.21
C GLY A 8 0.74 -0.92 -4.37
N VAL A 9 0.83 -2.10 -4.97
CA VAL A 9 1.21 -3.33 -4.27
C VAL A 9 2.61 -3.19 -3.67
N ALA A 10 2.76 -3.59 -2.41
CA ALA A 10 4.07 -3.64 -1.77
C ALA A 10 4.94 -4.75 -2.39
N THR A 11 6.04 -4.36 -3.04
CA THR A 11 6.99 -5.27 -3.68
C THR A 11 8.07 -5.72 -2.70
N GLY A 12 8.48 -4.86 -1.76
CA GLY A 12 9.54 -5.18 -0.79
C GLY A 12 9.14 -6.14 0.34
N ARG A 13 7.87 -6.55 0.44
CA ARG A 13 7.36 -7.44 1.50
C ARG A 13 7.12 -8.87 1.03
N CYS A 14 7.24 -9.11 -0.27
CA CYS A 14 6.95 -10.41 -0.85
C CYS A 14 7.88 -10.64 -2.06
N ASN A 15 8.80 -11.58 -1.91
CA ASN A 15 9.79 -11.89 -2.96
C ASN A 15 9.15 -12.44 -4.24
N THR A 16 7.88 -12.87 -4.20
CA THR A 16 7.19 -13.48 -5.34
C THR A 16 6.64 -12.48 -6.34
N ILE A 17 6.53 -11.19 -5.99
CA ILE A 17 5.91 -10.18 -6.88
C ILE A 17 6.87 -9.66 -7.95
N GLY A 18 8.19 -9.85 -7.75
CA GLY A 18 9.21 -9.25 -8.60
C GLY A 18 9.16 -7.71 -8.59
N LYS A 19 10.29 -7.07 -8.88
CA LYS A 19 10.32 -5.62 -9.09
C LYS A 19 11.25 -5.27 -10.22
N ARG A 20 10.87 -4.27 -11.01
CA ARG A 20 11.64 -3.73 -12.13
C ARG A 20 11.75 -2.23 -11.95
N VAL A 21 12.97 -1.69 -12.07
CA VAL A 21 13.22 -0.25 -12.17
C VAL A 21 12.72 0.23 -13.53
N LEU A 22 12.13 1.41 -13.61
CA LEU A 22 11.63 2.00 -14.84
C LEU A 22 12.74 2.70 -15.65
N LEU A 23 13.77 1.94 -16.05
CA LEU A 23 14.90 2.48 -16.85
C LEU A 23 14.59 2.56 -18.35
N ASP A 24 13.71 1.68 -18.86
CA ASP A 24 13.30 1.71 -20.27
C ASP A 24 12.31 2.86 -20.51
N GLN A 25 12.66 3.76 -21.43
CA GLN A 25 11.89 4.98 -21.68
C GLN A 25 10.51 4.70 -22.28
N ALA A 26 10.38 3.65 -23.11
CA ALA A 26 9.09 3.27 -23.70
C ALA A 26 8.14 2.77 -22.60
N THR A 27 8.60 1.86 -21.76
CA THR A 27 7.81 1.33 -20.63
C THR A 27 7.48 2.40 -19.59
N LEU A 28 8.42 3.28 -19.28
CA LEU A 28 8.19 4.42 -18.38
C LEU A 28 7.10 5.36 -18.93
N SER A 29 7.07 5.59 -20.25
CA SER A 29 6.07 6.45 -20.87
C SER A 29 4.65 5.86 -20.76
N VAL A 30 4.49 4.57 -21.01
CA VAL A 30 3.21 3.85 -20.81
C VAL A 30 2.75 3.94 -19.36
N ILE A 31 3.65 3.71 -18.40
CA ILE A 31 3.29 3.75 -16.98
C ILE A 31 2.95 5.16 -16.51
N ARG A 32 3.63 6.19 -17.01
CA ARG A 32 3.29 7.61 -16.74
C ARG A 32 1.87 7.93 -17.19
N GLU A 33 1.50 7.47 -18.38
CA GLU A 33 0.16 7.68 -18.92
C GLU A 33 -0.91 7.01 -18.04
N TRP A 34 -0.68 5.78 -17.60
CA TRP A 34 -1.60 5.08 -16.69
C TRP A 34 -1.70 5.67 -15.29
N CYS A 35 -0.63 6.33 -14.82
CA CYS A 35 -0.56 6.92 -13.49
C CYS A 35 -0.94 8.41 -13.46
N ALA A 36 -1.19 9.03 -14.62
CA ALA A 36 -1.54 10.44 -14.69
C ALA A 36 -2.76 10.75 -13.77
N PRO A 37 -2.72 11.85 -12.99
CA PRO A 37 -1.72 12.93 -13.02
C PRO A 37 -0.50 12.73 -12.10
N GLU A 38 -0.35 11.59 -11.42
CA GLU A 38 0.76 11.41 -10.47
C GLU A 38 2.12 11.35 -11.18
N PRO A 39 3.16 12.04 -10.65
CA PRO A 39 4.49 12.02 -11.25
C PRO A 39 5.13 10.64 -11.09
N VAL A 40 5.67 10.10 -12.19
CA VAL A 40 6.45 8.84 -12.19
C VAL A 40 7.84 9.11 -12.77
N ASN A 41 8.87 8.69 -12.03
CA ASN A 41 10.28 8.88 -12.33
C ASN A 41 10.94 7.56 -12.75
N ASN A 42 12.11 7.66 -13.38
CA ASN A 42 12.92 6.50 -13.79
C ASN A 42 13.48 5.68 -12.62
N ASN A 43 13.56 6.28 -11.43
CA ASN A 43 13.95 5.60 -10.19
C ASN A 43 12.78 4.89 -9.50
N ASP A 44 11.55 5.06 -9.99
CA ASP A 44 10.40 4.33 -9.47
C ASP A 44 10.42 2.87 -9.94
N TYR A 45 9.60 2.06 -9.28
CA TYR A 45 9.52 0.64 -9.55
C TYR A 45 8.11 0.24 -9.97
N ALA A 46 8.03 -0.68 -10.92
CA ALA A 46 6.83 -1.48 -11.16
C ALA A 46 7.02 -2.89 -10.61
N CYS A 47 5.93 -3.52 -10.18
CA CYS A 47 5.94 -4.98 -10.00
C CYS A 47 6.07 -5.69 -11.36
N GLN A 48 6.53 -6.94 -11.35
CA GLN A 48 6.75 -7.69 -12.59
C GLN A 48 5.50 -7.73 -13.47
N ALA A 49 4.32 -7.97 -12.90
CA ALA A 49 3.10 -8.04 -13.71
C ALA A 49 2.67 -6.69 -14.32
N CYS A 50 2.91 -5.56 -13.64
CA CYS A 50 2.64 -4.25 -14.25
C CYS A 50 3.66 -3.91 -15.35
N TRP A 51 4.91 -4.37 -15.17
CA TRP A 51 5.94 -4.24 -16.19
C TRP A 51 5.58 -5.04 -17.45
N ASP A 52 5.16 -6.31 -17.28
CA ASP A 52 4.78 -7.18 -18.41
C ASP A 52 3.58 -6.63 -19.18
N LEU A 53 2.62 -6.03 -18.48
CA LEU A 53 1.49 -5.34 -19.11
C LEU A 53 1.95 -4.16 -19.97
N ALA A 54 2.84 -3.32 -19.44
CA ALA A 54 3.34 -2.16 -20.16
C ALA A 54 4.21 -2.57 -21.36
N GLN A 55 5.02 -3.62 -21.21
CA GLN A 55 5.75 -4.22 -22.32
C GLN A 55 4.82 -4.77 -23.40
N GLY A 56 3.67 -5.32 -23.01
CA GLY A 56 2.64 -5.74 -23.95
C GLY A 56 2.14 -4.58 -24.84
N VAL A 57 2.01 -3.38 -24.29
CA VAL A 57 1.66 -2.16 -25.06
C VAL A 57 2.82 -1.74 -25.96
N VAL A 58 4.05 -1.70 -25.42
CA VAL A 58 5.25 -1.33 -26.19
C VAL A 58 5.46 -2.23 -27.40
N LEU A 59 5.19 -3.53 -27.26
CA LEU A 59 5.29 -4.52 -28.33
C LEU A 59 4.06 -4.56 -29.27
N GLY A 60 3.05 -3.71 -29.04
CA GLY A 60 1.83 -3.65 -29.85
C GLY A 60 0.86 -4.83 -29.64
N SER A 61 1.07 -5.65 -28.62
CA SER A 61 0.16 -6.75 -28.25
C SER A 61 -1.04 -6.30 -27.42
N ARG A 62 -1.05 -5.04 -26.95
CA ARG A 62 -2.12 -4.41 -26.18
C ARG A 62 -2.27 -2.95 -26.61
N SER A 63 -3.49 -2.42 -26.54
CA SER A 63 -3.73 -0.99 -26.72
C SER A 63 -3.49 -0.22 -25.42
N ILE A 64 -3.05 1.03 -25.56
CA ILE A 64 -2.91 1.96 -24.43
C ILE A 64 -4.26 2.50 -23.95
N ASP A 65 -5.26 2.55 -24.84
CA ASP A 65 -6.61 3.07 -24.58
C ASP A 65 -7.47 2.13 -23.72
N GLU A 66 -6.97 0.93 -23.39
CA GLU A 66 -7.68 0.02 -22.51
C GLU A 66 -7.75 0.59 -21.08
N PRO A 67 -8.84 0.31 -20.34
CA PRO A 67 -8.95 0.70 -18.93
C PRO A 67 -7.70 0.28 -18.16
N ARG A 68 -7.19 1.18 -17.30
CA ARG A 68 -5.94 1.01 -16.53
C ARG A 68 -5.73 -0.44 -16.09
N ALA A 69 -4.83 -1.13 -16.79
CA ALA A 69 -4.54 -2.52 -16.50
C ALA A 69 -3.65 -2.61 -15.26
N VAL A 70 -4.15 -3.28 -14.22
CA VAL A 70 -3.37 -3.61 -13.03
C VAL A 70 -2.89 -5.04 -13.12
N GLY A 71 -1.57 -5.25 -12.94
CA GLY A 71 -0.96 -6.57 -13.09
C GLY A 71 -1.35 -7.59 -12.01
N HIS A 72 -2.01 -7.17 -10.93
CA HIS A 72 -2.39 -8.07 -9.84
C HIS A 72 -3.82 -7.85 -9.36
N SER A 73 -4.65 -8.88 -9.50
CA SER A 73 -6.00 -8.97 -8.93
C SER A 73 -6.07 -9.92 -7.74
N THR A 74 -5.07 -10.80 -7.58
CA THR A 74 -5.06 -11.91 -6.61
C THR A 74 -4.00 -11.76 -5.53
N VAL A 75 -3.51 -10.55 -5.26
CA VAL A 75 -2.55 -10.27 -4.19
C VAL A 75 -3.09 -9.25 -3.20
N CYS A 76 -2.64 -9.32 -1.95
CA CYS A 76 -2.97 -8.33 -0.94
C CYS A 76 -2.35 -6.98 -1.32
N LEU A 77 -3.17 -5.97 -1.56
CA LEU A 77 -2.70 -4.64 -1.95
C LEU A 77 -1.69 -4.04 -0.95
N ARG A 78 -1.86 -4.34 0.35
CA ARG A 78 -0.97 -3.83 1.40
C ARG A 78 0.38 -4.55 1.48
N CYS A 79 0.40 -5.89 1.44
CA CYS A 79 1.59 -6.66 1.78
C CYS A 79 2.13 -7.54 0.66
N GLY A 80 1.44 -7.58 -0.48
CA GLY A 80 1.84 -8.34 -1.66
C GLY A 80 1.64 -9.85 -1.55
N ARG A 81 1.23 -10.39 -0.40
CA ARG A 81 0.98 -11.83 -0.27
C ARG A 81 -0.13 -12.28 -1.23
N SER A 82 0.07 -13.43 -1.86
CA SER A 82 -0.96 -14.08 -2.66
C SER A 82 -2.24 -14.30 -1.83
N LEU A 83 -3.38 -14.06 -2.48
CA LEU A 83 -4.72 -14.27 -1.97
C LEU A 83 -5.34 -15.56 -2.52
N SER A 84 -4.77 -16.16 -3.57
CA SER A 84 -5.34 -17.34 -4.24
C SER A 84 -5.54 -18.53 -3.31
N SER A 85 -4.68 -18.69 -2.30
CA SER A 85 -4.76 -19.75 -1.30
C SER A 85 -5.45 -19.34 0.01
N GLN A 86 -5.91 -18.08 0.13
CA GLN A 86 -6.46 -17.58 1.38
C GLN A 86 -7.96 -17.82 1.47
N ARG A 87 -8.39 -18.51 2.54
CA ARG A 87 -9.81 -18.75 2.85
C ARG A 87 -10.59 -17.45 3.10
N VAL A 88 -9.92 -16.42 3.63
CA VAL A 88 -10.57 -15.14 4.01
C VAL A 88 -9.79 -13.98 3.43
N THR A 89 -10.48 -13.18 2.62
CA THR A 89 -9.95 -11.96 2.02
C THR A 89 -11.00 -10.86 2.14
N HIS A 90 -10.56 -9.61 2.21
CA HIS A 90 -11.46 -8.48 2.39
C HIS A 90 -11.34 -7.51 1.24
N GLN A 91 -12.47 -7.21 0.61
CA GLN A 91 -12.57 -6.20 -0.44
C GLN A 91 -12.56 -4.81 0.18
N LEU A 92 -11.89 -3.86 -0.47
CA LEU A 92 -11.78 -2.47 -0.03
C LEU A 92 -12.97 -1.61 -0.49
N GLN A 93 -14.17 -2.17 -0.38
CA GLN A 93 -15.44 -1.52 -0.70
C GLN A 93 -16.47 -1.86 0.37
N THR A 94 -17.23 -0.87 0.84
CA THR A 94 -18.28 -1.10 1.84
C THR A 94 -19.23 0.08 1.99
N ASN A 95 -20.49 -0.22 2.36
CA ASN A 95 -21.46 0.76 2.85
C ASN A 95 -21.55 0.77 4.39
N SER A 96 -20.76 -0.06 5.09
CA SER A 96 -20.78 -0.15 6.56
C SER A 96 -19.87 0.91 7.18
N PRO A 97 -20.36 1.77 8.10
CA PRO A 97 -19.54 2.79 8.77
C PRO A 97 -18.31 2.22 9.50
N ARG A 98 -18.44 1.02 10.10
CA ARG A 98 -17.31 0.36 10.76
C ARG A 98 -16.24 -0.02 9.75
N LYS A 99 -16.62 -0.70 8.67
CA LYS A 99 -15.68 -1.14 7.64
C LYS A 99 -15.03 0.05 6.93
N LEU A 100 -15.76 1.16 6.76
CA LEU A 100 -15.23 2.37 6.15
C LEU A 100 -14.03 2.93 6.92
N ARG A 101 -14.05 2.91 8.26
CA ARG A 101 -12.90 3.33 9.08
C ARG A 101 -11.67 2.45 8.85
N ILE A 102 -11.87 1.14 8.76
CA ILE A 102 -10.79 0.18 8.47
C ILE A 102 -10.19 0.47 7.09
N ILE A 103 -11.04 0.69 6.08
CA ILE A 103 -10.63 1.01 4.71
C ILE A 103 -9.86 2.33 4.67
N ASN A 104 -10.27 3.35 5.44
CA ASN A 104 -9.55 4.62 5.49
C ASN A 104 -8.13 4.45 6.05
N VAL A 105 -7.95 3.67 7.12
CA VAL A 105 -6.60 3.30 7.62
C VAL A 105 -5.78 2.60 6.55
N ILE A 106 -6.41 1.70 5.78
CA ILE A 106 -5.72 0.98 4.69
C ILE A 106 -5.32 1.93 3.56
N ARG A 107 -6.21 2.87 3.17
CA ARG A 107 -5.93 3.89 2.16
C ARG A 107 -4.76 4.77 2.58
N GLU A 108 -4.74 5.23 3.84
CA GLU A 108 -3.60 5.99 4.38
C GLU A 108 -2.28 5.22 4.29
N TRP A 109 -2.29 3.90 4.48
CA TRP A 109 -1.09 3.09 4.34
C TRP A 109 -0.61 2.87 2.91
N ILE A 110 -1.50 3.05 1.93
CA ILE A 110 -1.28 2.76 0.50
C ILE A 110 -1.14 4.07 -0.30
N MET A 111 -1.41 5.22 0.31
CA MET A 111 -1.17 6.53 -0.31
C MET A 111 0.27 6.65 -0.87
N PRO A 112 0.44 7.28 -2.04
CA PRO A 112 -0.59 8.04 -2.77
C PRO A 112 -1.49 7.23 -3.73
N GLN A 113 -1.33 5.92 -3.84
CA GLN A 113 -1.95 5.16 -4.93
C GLN A 113 -3.47 4.98 -4.79
N THR A 114 -4.17 5.14 -5.91
CA THR A 114 -5.61 4.88 -6.04
C THR A 114 -5.94 3.42 -5.75
N VAL A 115 -6.83 3.18 -4.79
CA VAL A 115 -7.37 1.86 -4.49
C VAL A 115 -8.52 1.57 -5.44
N ALA A 116 -8.35 0.60 -6.35
CA ALA A 116 -9.43 0.14 -7.22
C ALA A 116 -10.55 -0.56 -6.42
N GLU A 117 -11.79 -0.51 -6.89
CA GLU A 117 -12.95 -1.14 -6.22
C GLU A 117 -12.83 -2.65 -6.05
N THR A 118 -12.12 -3.29 -6.98
CA THR A 118 -11.81 -4.73 -6.96
C THR A 118 -10.64 -5.07 -6.05
N SER A 119 -9.98 -4.08 -5.44
CA SER A 119 -8.81 -4.30 -4.59
C SER A 119 -9.17 -5.09 -3.34
N ARG A 120 -8.28 -6.05 -3.01
CA ARG A 120 -8.44 -6.92 -1.84
C ARG A 120 -7.21 -6.86 -0.94
N ILE A 121 -7.42 -7.14 0.33
CA ILE A 121 -6.35 -7.36 1.30
C ILE A 121 -6.52 -8.70 2.02
N CYS A 122 -5.42 -9.24 2.52
CA CYS A 122 -5.43 -10.44 3.33
C CYS A 122 -6.08 -10.19 4.70
N HIS A 123 -6.60 -11.26 5.30
CA HIS A 123 -7.21 -11.20 6.63
C HIS A 123 -6.28 -10.59 7.70
N SER A 124 -4.99 -10.93 7.69
CA SER A 124 -4.03 -10.36 8.66
C SER A 124 -3.89 -8.84 8.52
N CYS A 125 -3.87 -8.31 7.30
CA CYS A 125 -3.80 -6.86 7.08
C CYS A 125 -5.09 -6.16 7.52
N TRP A 126 -6.23 -6.84 7.37
CA TRP A 126 -7.52 -6.32 7.82
C TRP A 126 -7.59 -6.21 9.34
N VAL A 127 -7.22 -7.28 10.06
CA VAL A 127 -7.21 -7.28 11.53
C VAL A 127 -6.29 -6.20 12.08
N LEU A 128 -5.12 -5.99 11.46
CA LEU A 128 -4.22 -4.90 11.83
C LEU A 128 -4.86 -3.52 11.64
N ALA A 129 -5.56 -3.32 10.53
CA ALA A 129 -6.26 -2.06 10.26
C ALA A 129 -7.43 -1.85 11.22
N ASP A 130 -8.19 -2.90 11.57
CA ASP A 130 -9.30 -2.82 12.52
C ASP A 130 -8.81 -2.37 13.91
N ARG A 131 -7.69 -2.93 14.38
CA ARG A 131 -7.07 -2.50 15.64
C ARG A 131 -6.70 -1.01 15.61
N VAL A 132 -6.07 -0.53 14.54
CA VAL A 132 -5.71 0.88 14.41
C VAL A 132 -6.94 1.78 14.31
N ALA A 133 -7.95 1.37 13.56
CA ALA A 133 -9.20 2.12 13.41
C ALA A 133 -9.94 2.30 14.75
N VAL A 134 -9.89 1.31 15.65
CA VAL A 134 -10.47 1.42 17.00
C VAL A 134 -9.73 2.49 17.83
N HIS A 135 -8.40 2.53 17.73
CA HIS A 135 -7.58 3.52 18.45
C HIS A 135 -7.69 4.94 17.89
N MET A 136 -8.21 5.14 16.68
CA MET A 136 -8.48 6.49 16.16
C MET A 136 -9.76 7.13 16.72
N ILE A 137 -10.72 6.30 17.17
CA ILE A 137 -11.98 6.78 17.77
C ILE A 137 -11.76 7.15 19.24
N SER A 138 -10.85 6.43 19.89
CA SER A 138 -10.40 6.73 21.24
C SER A 138 -9.22 7.68 21.12
N GLY A 139 -9.46 8.99 21.02
CA GLY A 139 -8.40 9.99 21.15
C GLY A 139 -7.50 9.65 22.36
N PRO A 140 -6.21 10.01 22.35
CA PRO A 140 -5.26 9.55 23.37
C PRO A 140 -5.88 9.74 24.75
N SER A 141 -6.13 8.64 25.45
CA SER A 141 -6.72 8.70 26.79
C SER A 141 -5.84 9.60 27.65
N THR A 142 -6.29 10.83 27.88
CA THR A 142 -5.69 11.74 28.86
C THR A 142 -6.13 11.28 30.24
N SER A 143 -5.63 10.12 30.66
CA SER A 143 -5.69 9.63 32.04
C SER A 143 -4.33 9.82 32.70
N ARG A 144 -3.82 11.06 32.71
CA ARG A 144 -2.80 11.53 33.65
C ARG A 144 -3.07 13.00 33.93
N GLN A 145 -3.82 13.27 34.98
CA GLN A 145 -3.95 14.62 35.53
C GLN A 145 -2.66 15.02 36.26
N ASN A 146 -2.20 16.22 35.91
CA ASN A 146 -1.57 17.24 36.74
C ASN A 146 -0.31 16.89 37.56
N THR A 147 0.86 17.33 37.06
CA THR A 147 1.62 18.43 37.68
C THR A 147 2.56 19.07 36.64
N MET A 148 2.51 20.39 36.51
CA MET A 148 3.47 21.29 35.81
C MET A 148 3.70 22.47 36.79
N PRO A 149 4.77 23.31 36.68
CA PRO A 149 5.52 23.66 35.46
C PRO A 149 7.07 23.67 35.64
N GLN A 150 7.95 23.67 34.62
CA GLN A 150 8.33 24.83 33.80
C GLN A 150 9.48 24.48 32.79
N ILE A 151 9.46 25.13 31.60
CA ILE A 151 10.57 25.71 30.77
C ILE A 151 11.41 24.84 29.78
N GLN A 152 11.16 25.12 28.47
CA GLN A 152 12.03 25.22 27.25
C GLN A 152 12.85 24.01 26.71
N PRO A 153 13.32 24.07 25.45
CA PRO A 153 12.60 23.96 24.17
C PRO A 153 13.12 22.73 23.35
N GLN A 154 12.63 22.54 22.12
CA GLN A 154 13.18 21.67 21.04
C GLN A 154 12.46 20.34 20.70
N LEU A 155 12.49 20.08 19.39
CA LEU A 155 12.20 18.84 18.64
C LEU A 155 10.73 18.51 18.35
N LEU A 156 10.16 19.27 17.40
CA LEU A 156 9.03 18.84 16.58
C LEU A 156 9.50 17.86 15.49
N ASP A 157 10.04 16.69 15.84
CA ASP A 157 10.23 15.61 14.85
C ASP A 157 10.60 14.29 15.52
N THR A 158 9.64 13.35 15.74
CA THR A 158 9.97 11.92 15.98
C THR A 158 8.78 10.97 16.15
N ARG A 159 7.55 11.44 16.46
CA ARG A 159 6.46 10.52 16.84
C ARG A 159 5.88 9.69 15.67
N LEU A 160 6.10 10.10 14.43
CA LEU A 160 5.72 9.33 13.23
C LEU A 160 6.76 8.26 12.82
N TYR A 161 7.99 8.34 13.33
CA TYR A 161 9.07 7.41 12.97
C TYR A 161 9.14 6.19 13.89
N HIS A 162 8.74 6.32 15.17
CA HIS A 162 8.86 5.21 16.12
C HIS A 162 7.85 4.07 15.90
N TRP A 163 6.68 4.32 15.30
CA TRP A 163 5.71 3.24 14.99
C TRP A 163 6.14 2.40 13.78
N LYS A 164 6.82 2.99 12.79
CA LYS A 164 7.29 2.28 11.59
C LYS A 164 8.29 1.15 11.91
N ASN A 165 9.04 1.26 13.00
CA ASN A 165 10.09 0.30 13.36
C ASN A 165 9.59 -0.93 14.13
N ASN A 166 8.49 -0.83 14.89
CA ASN A 166 7.98 -1.95 15.69
C ASN A 166 7.19 -3.00 14.88
N CYS A 167 6.74 -2.66 13.66
CA CYS A 167 6.09 -3.61 12.77
C CYS A 167 7.06 -4.57 12.03
N ASN A 168 8.38 -4.31 12.08
CA ASN A 168 9.37 -5.15 11.39
C ASN A 168 9.84 -6.36 12.21
N LEU A 169 9.77 -6.31 13.55
CA LEU A 169 10.35 -7.36 14.38
C LEU A 169 9.43 -8.58 14.56
N HIS A 170 8.11 -8.40 14.57
CA HIS A 170 7.18 -9.50 14.85
C HIS A 170 6.75 -10.35 13.65
N LEU A 171 7.10 -9.96 12.41
CA LEU A 171 6.79 -10.74 11.21
C LEU A 171 7.97 -11.58 10.68
N ARG A 172 9.15 -11.52 11.33
CA ARG A 172 10.31 -12.33 10.95
C ARG A 172 10.32 -13.75 11.53
N LEU A 173 9.34 -14.13 12.36
CA LEU A 173 9.38 -15.41 13.09
C LEU A 173 8.31 -16.45 12.73
N LYS A 174 7.49 -16.23 11.68
CA LYS A 174 6.58 -17.28 11.19
C LYS A 174 6.57 -17.34 9.67
N LEU A 175 7.55 -18.13 9.19
CA LEU A 175 7.51 -19.13 8.12
C LEU A 175 6.69 -18.85 6.85
N CYS A 176 7.37 -19.17 5.74
CA CYS A 176 6.89 -19.33 4.37
C CYS A 176 5.51 -19.98 4.25
#